data_AF-A0A928SDY5-F1
#
_entry.id   AF-A0A928SDY5-F1
#
_cell.length_a   1.000
_cell.length_b   1.000
_cell.length_c   1.000
_cell.angle_alpha   90.00
_cell.angle_beta   90.00
_cell.angle_gamma   90.00
#
_symmetry.space_group_name_H-M   'P 1'
#
loop_
_entity.id
_entity.type
_entity.pdbx_description
1 polymer ?
#
loop_
_entity_poly.entity_id
_entity_poly.type
_entity_poly.pdbx_seq_one_letter_code
_entity_poly.pdbx_strand_id
1 'polypeptide(L)'
;MTLEEFEQQLREALSHLYDPAYQPHEQFWAMMGCEPQRGVEALQAALVQEIKRFEPAPETPPSARIRRFYELLSYRYIKGLTQEETAEALNLSLRHIRREQQHAVTMLARRLWEQKYSETLPLGAAAQNESQWPELSAPEVESTAWRSQVRQELVSLQRSAPGLVTELEAAVASAAKLTGVLFPENSIRLKVELEQSNLAVTVHPSVLNQILVTAIEKLAQQMSLGQITLQAEKEDNDIRIIITGQPVMSDQPLYSDFIEEILNIVGGSSRIHTEDELISFELRLPSAHKVAVLVVDDNADLVHFYRRYTQGTRYEIIHVAEGQRVFELVNHSPPDLIVLDVMLPDSNGWELLTQLRQHPATKTVPIIVCSVVRREKLALALGATLYVPKPVGYQQFVQALDQAIGGLQHEA
;
A
#
# COMPACT_ATOMS: atom_id res chain seq x y z
N MET A 1 34.26 3.65 1.01
CA MET A 1 32.93 4.16 0.68
C MET A 1 32.07 3.01 0.19
N THR A 2 30.85 2.86 0.70
CA THR A 2 29.83 1.95 0.17
C THR A 2 28.99 2.66 -0.90
N LEU A 3 28.19 1.92 -1.68
CA LEU A 3 27.27 2.51 -2.66
C LEU A 3 26.24 3.44 -1.99
N GLU A 4 25.74 3.07 -0.81
CA GLU A 4 24.78 3.87 -0.04
C GLU A 4 25.39 5.19 0.45
N GLU A 5 26.64 5.15 0.95
CA GLU A 5 27.39 6.35 1.34
C GLU A 5 27.65 7.28 0.14
N PHE A 6 27.96 6.71 -1.03
CA PHE A 6 28.16 7.48 -2.25
C PHE A 6 26.87 8.12 -2.76
N GLU A 7 25.74 7.39 -2.72
CA GLU A 7 24.44 7.92 -3.09
C GLU A 7 24.05 9.11 -2.20
N GLN A 8 24.28 8.99 -0.89
CA GLN A 8 24.02 10.07 0.06
C GLN A 8 24.88 11.30 -0.25
N GLN A 9 26.17 11.11 -0.49
CA GLN A 9 27.08 12.20 -0.83
C GLN A 9 26.76 12.84 -2.19
N LEU A 10 26.36 12.06 -3.19
CA LEU A 10 25.92 12.59 -4.49
C LEU A 10 24.66 13.43 -4.35
N ARG A 11 23.70 12.99 -3.53
CA ARG A 11 22.47 13.74 -3.28
C ARG A 11 22.77 15.08 -2.62
N GLU A 12 23.65 15.08 -1.62
CA GLU A 12 24.07 16.28 -0.91
C GLU A 12 24.82 17.25 -1.84
N ALA A 13 25.74 16.73 -2.65
CA ALA A 13 26.46 17.52 -3.66
C ALA A 13 25.52 18.13 -4.70
N LEU A 14 24.50 17.39 -5.15
CA LEU A 14 23.49 17.90 -6.08
C LEU A 14 22.56 18.94 -5.44
N SER A 15 22.22 18.82 -4.15
CA SER A 15 21.44 19.86 -3.46
C SER A 15 22.21 21.16 -3.25
N HIS A 16 23.54 21.08 -3.17
CA HIS A 16 24.44 22.22 -3.00
C HIS A 16 25.24 22.56 -4.27
N LEU A 17 24.76 22.15 -5.44
CA LEU A 17 25.49 22.22 -6.72
C LEU A 17 25.92 23.65 -7.12
N TYR A 18 25.20 24.67 -6.66
CA TYR A 18 25.47 26.09 -6.95
C TYR A 18 25.92 26.88 -5.71
N ASP A 19 26.22 26.19 -4.60
CA ASP A 19 26.70 26.82 -3.37
C ASP A 19 28.24 26.84 -3.35
N PRO A 20 28.89 28.02 -3.51
CA PRO A 20 30.35 28.12 -3.55
C PRO A 20 31.01 27.82 -2.20
N ALA A 21 30.25 27.79 -1.10
CA ALA A 21 30.76 27.47 0.23
C ALA A 21 30.71 25.97 0.56
N TYR A 22 30.06 25.15 -0.28
CA TYR A 22 29.91 23.72 -0.03
C TYR A 22 31.20 22.95 -0.32
N GLN A 23 31.70 22.21 0.66
CA GLN A 23 32.87 21.35 0.51
C GLN A 23 32.48 19.89 0.71
N PRO A 24 32.42 19.08 -0.37
CA PRO A 24 32.15 17.66 -0.25
C PRO A 24 33.33 16.91 0.37
N HIS A 25 33.04 15.72 0.89
CA HIS A 25 34.01 14.86 1.56
C HIS A 25 35.17 14.45 0.63
N GLU A 26 36.40 14.32 1.15
CA GLU A 26 37.61 14.00 0.34
C GLU A 26 37.48 12.72 -0.50
N GLN A 27 36.74 11.73 -0.01
CA GLN A 27 36.50 10.47 -0.71
C GLN A 27 35.57 10.65 -1.93
N PHE A 28 34.65 11.62 -1.89
CA PHE A 28 33.78 11.97 -3.01
C PHE A 28 34.56 12.63 -4.14
N TRP A 29 35.50 13.53 -3.79
CA TRP A 29 36.41 14.17 -4.74
C TRP A 29 37.22 13.15 -5.55
N ALA A 30 37.81 12.18 -4.84
CA ALA A 30 38.56 11.10 -5.46
C ALA A 30 37.69 10.25 -6.41
N MET A 31 36.44 9.96 -6.01
CA MET A 31 35.51 9.17 -6.82
C MET A 31 35.06 9.92 -8.08
N MET A 32 34.81 11.22 -7.97
CA MET A 32 34.44 12.09 -9.10
C MET A 32 35.64 12.45 -9.99
N GLY A 33 36.86 11.98 -9.67
CA GLY A 33 38.07 12.27 -10.43
C GLY A 33 38.46 13.75 -10.45
N CYS A 34 38.03 14.51 -9.44
CA CYS A 34 38.25 15.95 -9.33
C CYS A 34 39.21 16.25 -8.17
N GLU A 35 40.19 17.14 -8.39
CA GLU A 35 41.09 17.57 -7.32
C GLU A 35 40.43 18.67 -6.46
N PRO A 36 40.50 18.59 -5.11
CA PRO A 36 39.93 19.59 -4.20
C PRO A 36 40.42 21.03 -4.46
N GLN A 37 41.61 21.16 -5.07
CA GLN A 37 42.28 22.42 -5.36
C GLN A 37 41.63 23.20 -6.52
N ARG A 38 40.83 22.54 -7.37
CA ARG A 38 40.11 23.19 -8.49
C ARG A 38 38.76 23.79 -8.08
N GLY A 39 38.38 23.67 -6.80
CA GLY A 39 37.15 24.23 -6.25
C GLY A 39 35.87 23.53 -6.70
N VAL A 40 34.74 23.96 -6.14
CA VAL A 40 33.39 23.39 -6.37
C VAL A 40 32.96 23.49 -7.83
N GLU A 41 33.47 24.48 -8.56
CA GLU A 41 33.19 24.68 -10.00
C GLU A 41 33.62 23.49 -10.86
N ALA A 42 34.74 22.84 -10.52
CA ALA A 42 35.20 21.64 -11.24
C ALA A 42 34.30 20.43 -10.99
N LEU A 43 33.83 20.27 -9.75
CA LEU A 43 32.87 19.23 -9.39
C LEU A 43 31.51 19.47 -10.05
N GLN A 44 31.06 20.72 -10.08
CA GLN A 44 29.84 21.13 -10.77
C GLN A 44 29.93 20.82 -12.26
N ALA A 45 31.04 21.18 -12.91
CA ALA A 45 31.26 20.88 -14.33
C ALA A 45 31.26 19.37 -14.59
N ALA A 46 31.89 18.58 -13.71
CA ALA A 46 31.89 17.12 -13.80
C ALA A 46 30.48 16.55 -13.66
N LEU A 47 29.71 16.95 -12.64
CA LEU A 47 28.33 16.48 -12.44
C LEU A 47 27.40 16.85 -13.60
N VAL A 48 27.52 18.07 -14.11
CA VAL A 48 26.75 18.51 -15.29
C VAL A 48 27.14 17.72 -16.53
N GLN A 49 28.43 17.46 -16.73
CA GLN A 49 28.92 16.66 -17.86
C GLN A 49 28.42 15.22 -17.76
N GLU A 50 28.43 14.64 -16.57
CA GLU A 50 27.86 13.31 -16.34
C GLU A 50 26.39 13.32 -16.68
N ILE A 51 25.57 14.23 -16.13
CA ILE A 51 24.13 14.34 -16.46
C ILE A 51 23.90 14.44 -17.98
N LYS A 52 24.70 15.24 -18.70
CA LYS A 52 24.60 15.36 -20.17
C LYS A 52 24.92 14.07 -20.92
N ARG A 53 25.80 13.22 -20.40
CA ARG A 53 26.06 11.88 -20.98
C ARG A 53 24.86 10.93 -20.85
N PHE A 54 23.86 11.28 -20.02
CA PHE A 54 22.59 10.54 -19.91
C PHE A 54 21.51 11.03 -20.88
N GLU A 55 21.85 11.90 -21.85
CA GLU A 55 20.90 12.29 -22.88
C GLU A 55 20.43 11.06 -23.67
N PRO A 56 19.11 10.75 -23.65
CA PRO A 56 18.58 9.59 -24.37
C PRO A 56 18.69 9.81 -25.88
N ALA A 57 18.81 8.71 -26.65
CA ALA A 57 18.82 8.79 -28.11
C ALA A 57 17.56 9.51 -28.62
N PRO A 58 17.64 10.29 -29.72
CA PRO A 58 16.51 11.09 -30.20
C PRO A 58 15.27 10.27 -30.57
N GLU A 59 15.45 8.99 -30.90
CA GLU A 59 14.38 8.03 -31.20
C GLU A 59 13.62 7.51 -29.95
N THR A 60 14.11 7.84 -28.75
CA THR A 60 13.50 7.39 -27.50
C THR A 60 12.14 8.05 -27.29
N PRO A 61 11.04 7.28 -27.10
CA PRO A 61 9.70 7.82 -26.91
C PRO A 61 9.62 8.84 -25.76
N PRO A 62 8.80 9.90 -25.87
CA PRO A 62 8.58 10.85 -24.77
C PRO A 62 8.00 10.20 -23.50
N SER A 63 7.34 9.05 -23.65
CA SER A 63 6.83 8.25 -22.53
C SER A 63 7.91 7.43 -21.81
N ALA A 64 9.10 7.28 -22.39
CA ALA A 64 10.16 6.46 -21.82
C ALA A 64 10.67 7.06 -20.51
N ARG A 65 10.73 6.22 -19.47
CA ARG A 65 11.13 6.62 -18.11
C ARG A 65 12.52 7.25 -18.06
N ILE A 66 13.44 6.73 -18.90
CA ILE A 66 14.81 7.20 -19.05
C ILE A 66 14.84 8.66 -19.53
N ARG A 67 13.97 9.01 -20.48
CA ARG A 67 13.85 10.38 -20.99
C ARG A 67 13.30 11.33 -19.95
N ARG A 68 12.29 10.92 -19.19
CA ARG A 68 11.74 11.70 -18.07
C ARG A 68 12.76 11.94 -16.95
N PHE A 69 13.58 10.94 -16.63
CA PHE A 69 14.65 11.09 -15.64
C PHE A 69 15.73 12.07 -16.09
N TYR A 70 16.16 11.99 -17.36
CA TYR A 70 17.09 12.96 -17.93
C TYR A 70 16.50 14.37 -17.94
N GLU A 71 15.24 14.54 -18.37
CA GLU A 71 14.55 15.83 -18.39
C GLU A 71 14.44 16.43 -16.98
N LEU A 72 14.10 15.62 -15.98
CA LEU A 72 14.04 16.06 -14.58
C LEU A 72 15.41 16.50 -14.07
N LEU A 73 16.47 15.68 -14.26
CA LEU A 73 17.82 16.02 -13.82
C LEU A 73 18.35 17.26 -14.56
N SER A 74 18.06 17.37 -15.86
CA SER A 74 18.41 18.53 -16.68
C SER A 74 17.70 19.79 -16.20
N TYR A 75 16.41 19.72 -15.91
CA TYR A 75 15.64 20.88 -15.43
C TYR A 75 16.11 21.35 -14.06
N ARG A 76 16.33 20.41 -13.13
CA ARG A 76 16.77 20.73 -11.76
C ARG A 76 18.22 21.18 -11.67
N TYR A 77 19.14 20.53 -12.39
CA TYR A 77 20.58 20.64 -12.14
C TYR A 77 21.38 21.22 -13.30
N ILE A 78 20.81 21.32 -14.51
CA ILE A 78 21.45 21.99 -15.65
C ILE A 78 20.80 23.36 -15.90
N LYS A 79 19.46 23.41 -15.96
CA LYS A 79 18.69 24.64 -16.16
C LYS A 79 18.45 25.43 -14.87
N GLY A 80 18.73 24.83 -13.71
CA GLY A 80 18.61 25.49 -12.40
C GLY A 80 17.18 25.80 -11.95
N LEU A 81 16.16 25.17 -12.55
CA LEU A 81 14.76 25.38 -12.18
C LEU A 81 14.48 24.85 -10.79
N THR A 82 13.62 25.51 -10.02
CA THR A 82 13.17 25.02 -8.70
C THR A 82 12.34 23.74 -8.81
N GLN A 83 12.02 23.11 -7.67
CA GLN A 83 11.12 21.95 -7.67
C GLN A 83 9.71 22.32 -8.16
N GLU A 84 9.20 23.50 -7.79
CA GLU A 84 7.92 24.00 -8.28
C GLU A 84 7.93 24.23 -9.79
N GLU A 85 8.95 24.92 -10.30
CA GLU A 85 9.08 25.23 -11.74
C GLU A 85 9.30 23.97 -12.58
N THR A 86 10.05 22.99 -12.06
CA THR A 86 10.23 21.69 -12.72
C THR A 86 8.91 20.91 -12.76
N ALA A 87 8.11 20.98 -11.69
CA ALA A 87 6.80 20.34 -11.61
C ALA A 87 5.83 20.92 -12.64
N GLU A 88 5.82 22.24 -12.78
CA GLU A 88 5.03 22.94 -13.79
C GLU A 88 5.51 22.58 -15.21
N ALA A 89 6.82 22.63 -15.48
CA ALA A 89 7.38 22.31 -16.79
C ALA A 89 7.14 20.86 -17.25
N LEU A 90 7.01 19.91 -16.31
CA LEU A 90 6.74 18.51 -16.60
C LEU A 90 5.26 18.13 -16.47
N ASN A 91 4.37 19.06 -16.11
CA ASN A 91 2.95 18.81 -15.79
C ASN A 91 2.74 17.71 -14.73
N LEU A 92 3.55 17.74 -13.66
CA LEU A 92 3.52 16.75 -12.58
C LEU A 92 3.27 17.42 -11.22
N SER A 93 2.70 16.69 -10.26
CA SER A 93 2.54 17.23 -8.90
C SER A 93 3.88 17.33 -8.18
N LEU A 94 4.03 18.30 -7.27
CA LEU A 94 5.24 18.49 -6.47
C LEU A 94 5.65 17.23 -5.68
N ARG A 95 4.66 16.48 -5.17
CA ARG A 95 4.88 15.21 -4.46
C ARG A 95 5.46 14.14 -5.40
N HIS A 96 4.97 14.08 -6.62
CA HIS A 96 5.45 13.15 -7.63
C HIS A 96 6.87 13.53 -8.10
N ILE A 97 7.16 14.81 -8.33
CA ILE A 97 8.52 15.28 -8.68
C ILE A 97 9.55 14.96 -7.60
N ARG A 98 9.24 15.19 -6.32
CA ARG A 98 10.17 14.86 -5.23
C ARG A 98 10.56 13.39 -5.21
N ARG A 99 9.59 12.51 -5.51
CA ARG A 99 9.79 11.06 -5.56
C ARG A 99 10.57 10.62 -6.80
N GLU A 100 10.23 11.15 -7.97
CA GLU A 100 10.96 10.84 -9.21
C GLU A 100 12.38 11.40 -9.20
N GLN A 101 12.60 12.57 -8.58
CA GLN A 101 13.93 13.15 -8.40
C GLN A 101 14.83 12.24 -7.56
N GLN A 102 14.30 11.69 -6.47
CA GLN A 102 15.02 10.75 -5.61
C GLN A 102 15.53 9.55 -6.43
N HIS A 103 14.65 8.95 -7.23
CA HIS A 103 14.99 7.81 -8.07
C HIS A 103 16.00 8.14 -9.16
N ALA A 104 15.86 9.31 -9.80
CA ALA A 104 16.81 9.75 -10.82
C ALA A 104 18.23 9.92 -10.24
N VAL A 105 18.35 10.44 -9.01
CA VAL A 105 19.64 10.58 -8.31
C VAL A 105 20.22 9.21 -7.92
N THR A 106 19.41 8.29 -7.42
CA THR A 106 19.85 6.91 -7.11
C THR A 106 20.38 6.19 -8.35
N MET A 107 19.70 6.34 -9.49
CA MET A 107 20.15 5.75 -10.76
C MET A 107 21.46 6.37 -11.26
N LEU A 108 21.60 7.69 -11.14
CA LEU A 108 22.83 8.40 -11.45
C LEU A 108 24.01 7.90 -10.58
N ALA A 109 23.78 7.75 -9.26
CA ALA A 109 24.78 7.25 -8.32
C ALA A 109 25.27 5.84 -8.69
N ARG A 110 24.36 4.91 -8.94
CA ARG A 110 24.70 3.51 -9.28
C ARG A 110 25.56 3.42 -10.54
N ARG A 111 25.22 4.17 -11.57
CA ARG A 111 25.98 4.14 -12.82
C ARG A 111 27.36 4.78 -12.71
N LEU A 112 27.49 5.89 -11.98
CA LEU A 112 28.79 6.49 -11.70
C LEU A 112 29.69 5.54 -10.89
N TRP A 113 29.09 4.80 -9.97
CA TRP A 113 29.77 3.76 -9.21
C TRP A 113 30.26 2.61 -10.11
N GLU A 114 29.39 2.07 -10.96
CA GLU A 114 29.72 0.98 -11.89
C GLU A 114 30.81 1.36 -12.89
N GLN A 115 30.77 2.57 -13.47
CA GLN A 115 31.80 3.04 -14.40
C GLN A 115 33.19 3.11 -13.76
N LYS A 116 33.29 3.54 -12.50
CA LYS A 116 34.57 3.68 -11.79
C LYS A 116 35.14 2.36 -11.28
N TYR A 117 34.28 1.43 -10.87
CA TYR A 117 34.72 0.10 -10.46
C TYR A 117 34.97 -0.85 -11.66
N SER A 118 34.43 -0.56 -12.84
CA SER A 118 34.79 -1.27 -14.08
C SER A 118 36.19 -0.92 -14.61
N GLU A 119 36.76 0.25 -14.25
CA GLU A 119 38.10 0.68 -14.67
C GLU A 119 39.25 -0.01 -13.90
N THR A 120 38.96 -0.81 -12.86
CA THR A 120 39.99 -1.46 -12.01
C THR A 120 40.24 -2.95 -12.32
N LEU A 121 39.66 -3.49 -13.41
CA LEU A 121 39.95 -4.86 -13.90
C LEU A 121 41.03 -4.83 -15.02
N PRO A 122 42.04 -5.71 -15.01
CA PRO A 122 43.15 -5.66 -15.98
C PRO A 122 42.70 -5.90 -17.42
N LEU A 123 43.33 -5.14 -18.33
CA LEU A 123 43.18 -5.17 -19.79
C LEU A 123 43.09 -6.59 -20.38
N GLY A 124 41.94 -6.89 -21.00
CA GLY A 124 41.76 -8.08 -21.83
C GLY A 124 40.57 -8.07 -22.80
N ALA A 125 39.64 -7.10 -22.69
CA ALA A 125 38.42 -7.11 -23.52
C ALA A 125 37.91 -5.70 -23.90
N ALA A 126 38.77 -4.69 -23.90
CA ALA A 126 38.37 -3.28 -24.08
C ALA A 126 38.40 -2.77 -25.54
N ALA A 127 38.48 -3.66 -26.53
CA ALA A 127 38.36 -3.29 -27.94
C ALA A 127 37.27 -4.14 -28.58
N GLN A 128 36.10 -3.52 -28.82
CA GLN A 128 34.86 -4.02 -29.47
C GLN A 128 33.64 -4.13 -28.55
N ASN A 129 33.26 -3.05 -27.86
CA ASN A 129 31.94 -3.01 -27.22
C ASN A 129 31.33 -1.61 -27.22
N GLU A 130 31.09 -1.09 -28.43
CA GLU A 130 30.27 0.11 -28.69
C GLU A 130 28.75 -0.19 -28.63
N SER A 131 28.33 -1.32 -28.06
CA SER A 131 26.92 -1.74 -28.03
C SER A 131 26.61 -2.63 -26.83
N GLN A 132 27.09 -2.27 -25.65
CA GLN A 132 26.66 -2.92 -24.41
C GLN A 132 26.24 -1.87 -23.39
N TRP A 133 24.99 -1.40 -23.55
CA TRP A 133 24.10 -1.51 -22.39
C TRP A 133 24.13 -2.99 -22.00
N PRO A 134 24.21 -3.37 -20.71
CA PRO A 134 23.79 -4.73 -20.40
C PRO A 134 22.40 -4.86 -21.02
N GLU A 135 22.21 -5.83 -21.91
CA GLU A 135 20.89 -6.40 -22.18
C GLU A 135 20.40 -6.93 -20.84
N LEU A 136 20.02 -6.02 -19.95
CA LEU A 136 19.11 -6.27 -18.88
C LEU A 136 17.84 -6.61 -19.61
N SER A 137 17.68 -7.92 -19.87
CA SER A 137 16.41 -8.51 -20.21
C SER A 137 15.38 -7.84 -19.30
N ALA A 138 14.50 -7.08 -19.94
CA ALA A 138 13.72 -6.01 -19.34
C ALA A 138 12.49 -6.43 -18.50
N PRO A 139 12.40 -7.61 -17.83
CA PRO A 139 11.38 -7.76 -16.78
C PRO A 139 11.89 -7.52 -15.35
N GLU A 140 13.12 -7.88 -14.98
CA GLU A 140 13.43 -8.10 -13.55
C GLU A 140 13.83 -6.85 -12.75
N VAL A 141 14.62 -5.92 -13.31
CA VAL A 141 15.12 -4.75 -12.56
C VAL A 141 14.10 -3.60 -12.51
N GLU A 142 13.32 -3.39 -13.57
CA GLU A 142 12.16 -2.49 -13.51
C GLU A 142 11.15 -2.99 -12.47
N SER A 143 10.98 -4.32 -12.40
CA SER A 143 10.09 -4.95 -11.45
C SER A 143 10.43 -4.70 -10.00
N THR A 144 11.68 -4.80 -9.59
CA THR A 144 12.03 -4.61 -8.18
C THR A 144 11.82 -3.16 -7.70
N ALA A 145 12.09 -2.15 -8.53
CA ALA A 145 11.90 -0.74 -8.16
C ALA A 145 10.42 -0.31 -8.15
N TRP A 146 9.62 -0.64 -9.17
CA TRP A 146 8.18 -0.34 -9.15
C TRP A 146 7.44 -1.20 -8.11
N ARG A 147 7.82 -2.47 -7.94
CA ARG A 147 7.27 -3.34 -6.87
C ARG A 147 7.61 -2.77 -5.50
N SER A 148 8.82 -2.23 -5.27
CA SER A 148 9.16 -1.59 -4.00
C SER A 148 8.33 -0.33 -3.69
N GLN A 149 7.99 0.44 -4.71
CA GLN A 149 7.21 1.66 -4.59
C GLN A 149 5.71 1.37 -4.38
N VAL A 150 5.17 0.39 -5.10
CA VAL A 150 3.82 -0.14 -4.85
C VAL A 150 3.77 -0.81 -3.49
N ARG A 151 4.79 -1.56 -3.06
CA ARG A 151 4.92 -2.09 -1.69
C ARG A 151 4.92 -0.99 -0.64
N GLN A 152 5.68 0.10 -0.83
CA GLN A 152 5.69 1.22 0.12
C GLN A 152 4.34 1.93 0.18
N GLU A 153 3.66 2.12 -0.95
CA GLU A 153 2.29 2.67 -0.96
C GLU A 153 1.28 1.69 -0.36
N LEU A 154 1.38 0.40 -0.62
CA LEU A 154 0.52 -0.65 -0.06
C LEU A 154 0.66 -0.77 1.45
N VAL A 155 1.90 -0.84 1.95
CA VAL A 155 2.22 -0.86 3.38
C VAL A 155 1.80 0.46 4.03
N SER A 156 1.97 1.59 3.34
CA SER A 156 1.47 2.89 3.81
C SER A 156 -0.04 2.92 3.89
N LEU A 157 -0.77 2.41 2.89
CA LEU A 157 -2.23 2.35 2.87
C LEU A 157 -2.78 1.41 3.95
N GLN A 158 -2.17 0.24 4.14
CA GLN A 158 -2.51 -0.67 5.24
C GLN A 158 -2.22 -0.07 6.62
N ARG A 159 -1.10 0.67 6.78
CA ARG A 159 -0.78 1.37 8.04
C ARG A 159 -1.68 2.58 8.30
N SER A 160 -2.16 3.23 7.24
CA SER A 160 -3.02 4.42 7.34
C SER A 160 -4.46 4.05 7.70
N ALA A 161 -4.91 2.84 7.34
CA ALA A 161 -6.23 2.32 7.65
C ALA A 161 -6.19 0.80 7.91
N PRO A 162 -5.62 0.36 9.05
CA PRO A 162 -5.62 -1.05 9.43
C PRO A 162 -7.07 -1.52 9.56
N GLY A 163 -7.40 -2.64 8.92
CA GLY A 163 -8.74 -3.24 8.99
C GLY A 163 -9.77 -2.59 8.07
N LEU A 164 -9.39 -1.94 6.96
CA LEU A 164 -10.36 -1.57 5.94
C LEU A 164 -10.98 -2.84 5.35
N VAL A 165 -12.31 -2.93 5.37
CA VAL A 165 -13.05 -4.07 4.84
C VAL A 165 -13.58 -3.71 3.46
N THR A 166 -13.15 -4.47 2.46
CA THR A 166 -13.62 -4.29 1.09
C THR A 166 -14.66 -5.35 0.77
N GLU A 167 -15.81 -4.90 0.29
CA GLU A 167 -16.79 -5.78 -0.35
C GLU A 167 -16.24 -6.26 -1.69
N LEU A 168 -16.08 -7.57 -1.82
CA LEU A 168 -15.50 -8.21 -2.99
C LEU A 168 -16.32 -7.89 -4.26
N GLU A 169 -17.64 -7.80 -4.15
CA GLU A 169 -18.54 -7.41 -5.25
C GLU A 169 -18.16 -6.06 -5.88
N ALA A 170 -17.92 -5.03 -5.05
CA ALA A 170 -17.56 -3.70 -5.52
C ALA A 170 -16.16 -3.66 -6.17
N ALA A 171 -15.22 -4.44 -5.61
CA ALA A 171 -13.87 -4.56 -6.14
C ALA A 171 -13.86 -5.31 -7.49
N VAL A 172 -14.59 -6.41 -7.59
CA VAL A 172 -14.71 -7.21 -8.82
C VAL A 172 -15.43 -6.41 -9.91
N ALA A 173 -16.50 -5.68 -9.58
CA ALA A 173 -17.18 -4.81 -10.54
C ALA A 173 -16.27 -3.69 -11.07
N SER A 174 -15.42 -3.13 -10.21
CA SER A 174 -14.42 -2.12 -10.59
C SER A 174 -13.33 -2.70 -11.48
N ALA A 175 -12.81 -3.88 -11.12
CA ALA A 175 -11.83 -4.60 -11.93
C ALA A 175 -12.41 -4.93 -13.31
N ALA A 176 -13.63 -5.46 -13.37
CA ALA A 176 -14.32 -5.81 -14.62
C ALA A 176 -14.50 -4.60 -15.54
N LYS A 177 -14.85 -3.44 -14.98
CA LYS A 177 -15.00 -2.19 -15.74
C LYS A 177 -13.66 -1.70 -16.32
N LEU A 178 -12.57 -1.80 -15.56
CA LEU A 178 -11.23 -1.41 -15.99
C LEU A 178 -10.68 -2.36 -17.06
N THR A 179 -10.89 -3.66 -16.90
CA THR A 179 -10.49 -4.67 -17.89
C THR A 179 -11.28 -4.51 -19.20
N GLY A 180 -12.55 -4.13 -19.13
CA GLY A 180 -13.34 -3.81 -20.33
C GLY A 180 -12.82 -2.60 -21.13
N VAL A 181 -12.10 -1.68 -20.49
CA VAL A 181 -11.46 -0.53 -21.17
C VAL A 181 -10.11 -0.92 -21.78
N LEU A 182 -9.37 -1.84 -21.14
CA LEU A 182 -8.06 -2.30 -21.59
C LEU A 182 -8.13 -3.23 -22.81
N PHE A 183 -9.25 -3.95 -22.97
CA PHE A 183 -9.46 -4.89 -24.09
C PHE A 183 -10.68 -4.48 -24.94
N PRO A 184 -10.61 -3.36 -25.71
CA PRO A 184 -11.73 -2.85 -26.49
C PRO A 184 -12.07 -3.70 -27.73
N GLU A 185 -11.19 -4.58 -28.18
CA GLU A 185 -11.49 -5.56 -29.22
C GLU A 185 -12.04 -6.84 -28.56
N ASN A 186 -13.24 -7.26 -28.97
CA ASN A 186 -14.14 -8.30 -28.43
C ASN A 186 -13.58 -9.74 -28.25
N SER A 187 -12.28 -9.92 -28.03
CA SER A 187 -11.62 -11.22 -28.02
C SER A 187 -11.74 -11.97 -26.70
N ILE A 188 -11.83 -11.26 -25.56
CA ILE A 188 -11.86 -11.87 -24.21
C ILE A 188 -13.13 -11.47 -23.46
N ARG A 189 -13.97 -12.44 -23.10
CA ARG A 189 -15.17 -12.18 -22.25
C ARG A 189 -14.87 -12.46 -20.79
N LEU A 190 -15.14 -11.51 -19.90
CA LEU A 190 -15.09 -11.72 -18.46
C LEU A 190 -16.47 -12.17 -17.96
N LYS A 191 -16.53 -13.35 -17.32
CA LYS A 191 -17.72 -13.84 -16.62
C LYS A 191 -17.43 -13.84 -15.11
N VAL A 192 -18.33 -13.26 -14.33
CA VAL A 192 -18.21 -13.19 -12.86
C VAL A 192 -19.31 -14.05 -12.25
N GLU A 193 -18.94 -15.00 -11.41
CA GLU A 193 -19.83 -15.88 -10.66
C GLU A 193 -19.49 -15.76 -9.17
N LEU A 194 -20.41 -15.26 -8.36
CA LEU A 194 -20.25 -15.14 -6.91
C LEU A 194 -21.27 -16.05 -6.24
N GLU A 195 -20.81 -17.08 -5.52
CA GLU A 195 -21.70 -18.07 -4.89
C GLU A 195 -22.45 -17.51 -3.67
N GLN A 196 -21.89 -16.49 -3.01
CA GLN A 196 -22.48 -15.81 -1.87
C GLN A 196 -22.48 -14.30 -2.07
N SER A 197 -23.59 -13.65 -1.75
CA SER A 197 -23.68 -12.20 -1.67
C SER A 197 -23.01 -11.72 -0.37
N ASN A 198 -22.29 -10.60 -0.41
CA ASN A 198 -21.63 -9.95 0.76
C ASN A 198 -20.30 -10.57 1.25
N LEU A 199 -19.46 -11.08 0.34
CA LEU A 199 -18.08 -11.48 0.66
C LEU A 199 -17.22 -10.25 0.97
N ALA A 200 -16.62 -10.20 2.16
CA ALA A 200 -15.86 -9.05 2.63
C ALA A 200 -14.44 -9.45 3.05
N VAL A 201 -13.43 -8.71 2.58
CA VAL A 201 -12.01 -9.04 2.74
C VAL A 201 -11.29 -7.96 3.53
N THR A 202 -10.35 -8.30 4.43
CA THR A 202 -9.54 -7.32 5.21
C THR A 202 -8.42 -6.72 4.38
N VAL A 203 -8.74 -6.27 3.17
CA VAL A 203 -7.79 -5.77 2.20
C VAL A 203 -8.30 -4.44 1.72
N HIS A 204 -7.43 -3.47 1.53
CA HIS A 204 -7.84 -2.17 1.02
C HIS A 204 -8.33 -2.29 -0.46
N PRO A 205 -9.39 -1.57 -0.88
CA PRO A 205 -10.04 -1.76 -2.17
C PRO A 205 -9.10 -1.64 -3.36
N SER A 206 -8.20 -0.65 -3.34
CA SER A 206 -7.21 -0.44 -4.38
C SER A 206 -6.24 -1.62 -4.52
N VAL A 207 -5.95 -2.31 -3.43
CA VAL A 207 -5.01 -3.44 -3.37
C VAL A 207 -5.66 -4.67 -3.96
N LEU A 208 -6.89 -4.95 -3.53
CA LEU A 208 -7.70 -6.01 -4.09
C LEU A 208 -7.93 -5.80 -5.58
N ASN A 209 -8.30 -4.58 -5.99
CA ASN A 209 -8.46 -4.21 -7.39
C ASN A 209 -7.16 -4.41 -8.19
N GLN A 210 -6.00 -4.04 -7.63
CA GLN A 210 -4.70 -4.25 -8.29
C GLN A 210 -4.37 -5.74 -8.44
N ILE A 211 -4.59 -6.55 -7.41
CA ILE A 211 -4.40 -8.01 -7.49
C ILE A 211 -5.27 -8.59 -8.61
N LEU A 212 -6.56 -8.23 -8.63
CA LEU A 212 -7.52 -8.72 -9.61
C LEU A 212 -7.16 -8.28 -11.03
N VAL A 213 -6.86 -6.99 -11.25
CA VAL A 213 -6.48 -6.46 -12.56
C VAL A 213 -5.19 -7.12 -13.05
N THR A 214 -4.16 -7.23 -12.20
CA THR A 214 -2.90 -7.88 -12.60
C THR A 214 -3.07 -9.37 -12.87
N ALA A 215 -3.92 -10.07 -12.13
CA ALA A 215 -4.23 -11.47 -12.42
C ALA A 215 -4.95 -11.64 -13.77
N ILE A 216 -5.97 -10.81 -14.03
CA ILE A 216 -6.72 -10.83 -15.28
C ILE A 216 -5.82 -10.44 -16.47
N GLU A 217 -4.98 -9.42 -16.32
CA GLU A 217 -4.05 -8.97 -17.36
C GLU A 217 -3.03 -10.04 -17.71
N LYS A 218 -2.50 -10.76 -16.72
CA LYS A 218 -1.60 -11.90 -16.95
C LYS A 218 -2.27 -13.06 -17.67
N LEU A 219 -3.50 -13.39 -17.30
CA LEU A 219 -4.28 -14.40 -18.01
C LEU A 219 -4.55 -13.95 -19.45
N ALA A 220 -4.92 -12.68 -19.65
CA ALA A 220 -5.15 -12.11 -20.97
C ALA A 220 -3.88 -12.11 -21.86
N GLN A 221 -2.68 -11.95 -21.30
CA GLN A 221 -1.43 -12.05 -22.08
C GLN A 221 -1.15 -13.47 -22.61
N GLN A 222 -1.71 -14.50 -21.97
CA GLN A 222 -1.57 -15.91 -22.37
C GLN A 222 -2.70 -16.37 -23.31
N MET A 223 -3.64 -15.48 -23.63
CA MET A 223 -4.85 -15.76 -24.40
C MET A 223 -4.97 -14.79 -25.57
N SER A 224 -5.33 -15.27 -26.77
CA SER A 224 -5.60 -14.43 -27.94
C SER A 224 -7.11 -14.21 -28.17
N LEU A 225 -7.93 -15.19 -27.78
CA LEU A 225 -9.38 -15.20 -27.85
C LEU A 225 -9.90 -16.19 -26.80
N GLY A 226 -10.89 -15.84 -25.99
CA GLY A 226 -11.39 -16.75 -24.95
C GLY A 226 -12.32 -16.14 -23.91
N GLN A 227 -12.56 -16.88 -22.83
CA GLN A 227 -13.35 -16.44 -21.70
C GLN A 227 -12.53 -16.56 -20.41
N ILE A 228 -12.57 -15.50 -19.60
CA ILE A 228 -12.05 -15.49 -18.23
C ILE A 228 -13.23 -15.60 -17.29
N THR A 229 -13.25 -16.60 -16.41
CA THR A 229 -14.29 -16.76 -15.39
C THR A 229 -13.70 -16.52 -14.01
N LEU A 230 -14.27 -15.57 -13.27
CA LEU A 230 -13.91 -15.26 -11.88
C LEU A 230 -14.98 -15.84 -10.96
N GLN A 231 -14.55 -16.73 -10.08
CA GLN A 231 -15.34 -17.34 -9.02
C GLN A 231 -14.80 -16.90 -7.66
N ALA A 232 -15.69 -16.72 -6.68
CA ALA A 232 -15.28 -16.47 -5.30
C ALA A 232 -16.19 -17.19 -4.31
N GLU A 233 -15.56 -17.82 -3.32
CA GLU A 233 -16.19 -18.62 -2.27
C GLU A 233 -15.58 -18.26 -0.91
N LYS A 234 -16.37 -18.38 0.16
CA LYS A 234 -15.88 -18.25 1.55
C LYS A 234 -15.52 -19.63 2.09
N GLU A 235 -14.27 -19.82 2.50
CA GLU A 235 -13.75 -21.06 3.07
C GLU A 235 -13.33 -20.77 4.54
N ASP A 236 -14.21 -21.09 5.49
CA ASP A 236 -14.07 -20.84 6.93
C ASP A 236 -13.66 -19.40 7.32
N ASN A 237 -12.35 -19.15 7.35
CA ASN A 237 -11.72 -17.90 7.77
C ASN A 237 -11.09 -17.12 6.61
N ASP A 238 -11.05 -17.70 5.41
CA ASP A 238 -10.48 -17.14 4.20
C ASP A 238 -11.55 -16.98 3.10
N ILE A 239 -11.29 -16.10 2.15
CA ILE A 239 -12.02 -15.97 0.90
C ILE A 239 -11.12 -16.52 -0.19
N ARG A 240 -11.62 -17.54 -0.88
CA ARG A 240 -10.96 -18.19 -2.02
C ARG A 240 -11.52 -17.58 -3.30
N ILE A 241 -10.67 -16.93 -4.07
CA ILE A 241 -11.01 -16.36 -5.38
C ILE A 241 -10.29 -17.20 -6.43
N ILE A 242 -11.02 -17.72 -7.41
CA ILE A 242 -10.50 -18.55 -8.49
C ILE A 242 -10.74 -17.81 -9.80
N ILE A 243 -9.66 -17.48 -10.51
CA ILE A 243 -9.74 -16.81 -11.81
C ILE A 243 -9.26 -17.80 -12.87
N THR A 244 -10.16 -18.24 -13.73
CA THR A 244 -9.89 -19.23 -14.78
C THR A 244 -9.85 -18.56 -16.14
N GLY A 245 -8.89 -18.92 -16.99
CA GLY A 245 -8.80 -18.46 -18.38
C GLY A 245 -8.74 -19.64 -19.34
N GLN A 246 -9.59 -19.64 -20.37
CA GLN A 246 -9.61 -20.64 -21.45
C GLN A 246 -9.94 -20.02 -22.82
N PRO A 247 -9.34 -20.50 -23.92
CA PRO A 247 -8.21 -21.42 -24.02
C PRO A 247 -6.86 -20.70 -23.90
N VAL A 248 -5.88 -21.41 -23.36
CA VAL A 248 -4.50 -20.92 -23.17
C VAL A 248 -3.66 -21.28 -24.40
N MET A 249 -3.04 -20.28 -25.02
CA MET A 249 -2.32 -20.44 -26.29
C MET A 249 -0.80 -20.44 -26.14
N SER A 250 -0.28 -20.08 -24.96
CA SER A 250 1.14 -19.94 -24.67
C SER A 250 1.53 -20.82 -23.48
N ASP A 251 2.65 -21.54 -23.61
CA ASP A 251 3.18 -22.49 -22.63
C ASP A 251 4.26 -21.84 -21.73
N GLN A 252 4.31 -20.50 -21.70
CA GLN A 252 5.27 -19.80 -20.87
C GLN A 252 4.88 -19.87 -19.39
N PRO A 253 5.81 -20.22 -18.47
CA PRO A 253 5.53 -20.25 -17.05
C PRO A 253 5.11 -18.87 -16.54
N LEU A 254 3.90 -18.81 -15.96
CA LEU A 254 3.38 -17.63 -15.28
C LEU A 254 4.05 -17.47 -13.93
N TYR A 255 5.08 -16.65 -13.85
CA TYR A 255 5.62 -16.20 -12.56
C TYR A 255 4.73 -15.09 -12.00
N SER A 256 4.33 -15.19 -10.73
CA SER A 256 3.57 -14.12 -10.08
C SER A 256 4.16 -13.65 -8.76
N ASP A 257 5.46 -13.34 -8.79
CA ASP A 257 6.18 -12.75 -7.65
C ASP A 257 5.42 -11.57 -7.04
N PHE A 258 4.81 -10.73 -7.88
CA PHE A 258 4.09 -9.54 -7.42
C PHE A 258 2.78 -9.86 -6.68
N ILE A 259 2.01 -10.85 -7.15
CA ILE A 259 0.76 -11.22 -6.48
C ILE A 259 1.09 -11.96 -5.18
N GLU A 260 2.02 -12.91 -5.22
CA GLU A 260 2.51 -13.60 -4.01
C GLU A 260 3.04 -12.62 -2.97
N GLU A 261 3.74 -11.59 -3.40
CA GLU A 261 4.30 -10.59 -2.51
C GLU A 261 3.28 -9.63 -1.90
N ILE A 262 2.27 -9.20 -2.67
CA ILE A 262 1.15 -8.44 -2.08
C ILE A 262 0.38 -9.34 -1.11
N LEU A 263 0.14 -10.59 -1.48
CA LEU A 263 -0.59 -11.54 -0.64
C LEU A 263 0.17 -11.83 0.66
N ASN A 264 1.49 -12.00 0.61
CA ASN A 264 2.32 -12.16 1.81
C ASN A 264 2.22 -10.98 2.78
N ILE A 265 2.06 -9.75 2.26
CA ILE A 265 1.87 -8.54 3.09
C ILE A 265 0.47 -8.51 3.73
N VAL A 266 -0.52 -9.06 3.04
CA VAL A 266 -1.94 -9.05 3.44
C VAL A 266 -2.32 -10.30 4.26
N GLY A 267 -1.44 -11.30 4.33
CA GLY A 267 -1.70 -12.59 4.99
C GLY A 267 -2.47 -13.59 4.12
N GLY A 268 -2.48 -13.38 2.81
CA GLY A 268 -3.06 -14.30 1.83
C GLY A 268 -2.04 -15.21 1.16
N SER A 269 -2.49 -16.14 0.33
CA SER A 269 -1.63 -17.03 -0.48
C SER A 269 -2.18 -17.20 -1.89
N SER A 270 -1.32 -17.34 -2.90
CA SER A 270 -1.76 -17.68 -4.27
C SER A 270 -1.25 -19.03 -4.71
N ARG A 271 -2.01 -19.71 -5.56
CA ARG A 271 -1.58 -20.89 -6.31
C ARG A 271 -2.01 -20.75 -7.77
N ILE A 272 -1.13 -21.15 -8.67
CA ILE A 272 -1.40 -21.17 -10.10
C ILE A 272 -1.44 -22.63 -10.51
N HIS A 273 -2.55 -23.06 -11.10
CA HIS A 273 -2.70 -24.39 -11.65
C HIS A 273 -2.91 -24.27 -13.15
N THR A 274 -2.06 -24.94 -13.92
CA THR A 274 -2.16 -25.05 -15.37
C THR A 274 -2.47 -26.50 -15.70
N GLU A 275 -3.63 -26.76 -16.28
CA GLU A 275 -4.06 -28.07 -16.77
C GLU A 275 -4.54 -27.93 -18.22
N ASP A 276 -3.89 -28.64 -19.15
CA ASP A 276 -4.18 -28.60 -20.59
C ASP A 276 -4.27 -27.16 -21.16
N GLU A 277 -5.46 -26.71 -21.55
CA GLU A 277 -5.76 -25.37 -22.08
C GLU A 277 -6.41 -24.45 -21.04
N LEU A 278 -6.38 -24.82 -19.76
CA LEU A 278 -6.96 -24.09 -18.63
C LEU A 278 -5.85 -23.60 -17.70
N ILE A 279 -5.77 -22.28 -17.50
CA ILE A 279 -5.05 -21.71 -16.37
C ILE A 279 -6.07 -21.29 -15.32
N SER A 280 -5.84 -21.69 -14.08
CA SER A 280 -6.58 -21.20 -12.92
C SER A 280 -5.63 -20.53 -11.93
N PHE A 281 -6.01 -19.33 -11.51
CA PHE A 281 -5.31 -18.51 -10.54
C PHE A 281 -6.14 -18.52 -9.25
N GLU A 282 -5.69 -19.28 -8.26
CA GLU A 282 -6.33 -19.35 -6.94
C GLU A 282 -5.67 -18.32 -6.01
N LEU A 283 -6.47 -17.43 -5.44
CA LEU A 283 -6.09 -16.43 -4.45
C LEU A 283 -6.83 -16.75 -3.16
N ARG A 284 -6.13 -16.86 -2.04
CA ARG A 284 -6.70 -16.96 -0.70
C ARG A 284 -6.41 -15.67 0.03
N LEU A 285 -7.45 -15.02 0.53
CA LEU A 285 -7.35 -13.77 1.28
C LEU A 285 -8.05 -13.94 2.64
N PRO A 286 -7.52 -13.37 3.73
CA PRO A 286 -8.19 -13.44 5.02
C PRO A 286 -9.56 -12.76 4.93
N SER A 287 -10.60 -13.48 5.36
CA SER A 287 -11.94 -12.92 5.40
C SER A 287 -12.01 -11.82 6.46
N ALA A 288 -12.68 -10.72 6.13
CA ALA A 288 -13.04 -9.73 7.14
C ALA A 288 -14.20 -10.24 7.96
N HIS A 289 -13.89 -10.84 9.10
CA HIS A 289 -14.89 -10.87 10.17
C HIS A 289 -15.15 -9.43 10.58
N LYS A 290 -16.36 -8.93 10.30
CA LYS A 290 -16.80 -7.65 10.85
C LYS A 290 -16.86 -7.81 12.37
N VAL A 291 -16.18 -6.93 13.07
CA VAL A 291 -16.18 -6.84 14.53
C VAL A 291 -17.45 -6.11 14.94
N ALA A 292 -18.39 -6.83 15.53
CA ALA A 292 -19.65 -6.29 16.01
C ALA A 292 -19.41 -5.42 17.26
N VAL A 293 -19.62 -4.11 17.13
CA VAL A 293 -19.48 -3.15 18.21
C VAL A 293 -20.87 -2.74 18.69
N LEU A 294 -21.24 -3.16 19.89
CA LEU A 294 -22.48 -2.72 20.53
C LEU A 294 -22.27 -1.36 21.21
N VAL A 295 -22.94 -0.33 20.70
CA VAL A 295 -22.98 1.00 21.28
C VAL A 295 -24.25 1.17 22.11
N VAL A 296 -24.09 1.49 23.39
CA VAL A 296 -25.15 1.80 24.34
C VAL A 296 -25.12 3.30 24.63
N ASP A 297 -26.00 4.06 23.97
CA ASP A 297 -26.01 5.53 24.01
C ASP A 297 -27.38 6.07 23.61
N ASP A 298 -27.98 6.97 24.38
CA ASP A 298 -29.29 7.55 24.07
C ASP A 298 -29.22 8.63 22.98
N ASN A 299 -28.01 9.12 22.65
CA ASN A 299 -27.80 10.14 21.65
C ASN A 299 -27.66 9.55 20.23
N ALA A 300 -28.78 9.52 19.50
CA ALA A 300 -28.83 9.03 18.13
C ALA A 300 -27.91 9.79 17.14
N ASP A 301 -27.70 11.09 17.33
CA ASP A 301 -26.81 11.89 16.46
C ASP A 301 -25.36 11.45 16.63
N LEU A 302 -24.94 11.17 17.87
CA LEU A 302 -23.59 10.71 18.17
C LEU A 302 -23.32 9.31 17.57
N VAL A 303 -24.31 8.42 17.66
CA VAL A 303 -24.26 7.10 17.03
C VAL A 303 -24.17 7.21 15.51
N HIS A 304 -24.86 8.19 14.90
CA HIS A 304 -24.72 8.45 13.48
C HIS A 304 -23.29 8.87 13.11
N PHE A 305 -22.60 9.64 13.97
CA PHE A 305 -21.18 9.92 13.79
C PHE A 305 -20.31 8.68 13.95
N TYR A 306 -20.59 7.81 14.93
CA TYR A 306 -19.86 6.54 15.09
C TYR A 306 -19.97 5.64 13.87
N ARG A 307 -21.19 5.50 13.31
CA ARG A 307 -21.39 4.77 12.05
C ARG A 307 -20.57 5.35 10.91
N ARG A 308 -20.54 6.69 10.76
CA ARG A 308 -19.67 7.33 9.76
C ARG A 308 -18.18 7.11 10.07
N TYR A 309 -17.79 7.05 11.34
CA TYR A 309 -16.41 6.84 11.73
C TYR A 309 -15.94 5.40 11.48
N THR A 310 -16.85 4.44 11.49
CA THR A 310 -16.53 3.04 11.20
C THR A 310 -16.86 2.63 9.77
N GLN A 311 -17.39 3.54 8.93
CA GLN A 311 -17.63 3.24 7.52
C GLN A 311 -16.32 2.88 6.83
N GLY A 312 -16.30 1.70 6.20
CA GLY A 312 -15.13 1.14 5.54
C GLY A 312 -14.15 0.44 6.49
N THR A 313 -14.30 0.51 7.81
CA THR A 313 -13.44 -0.25 8.73
C THR A 313 -14.03 -1.64 9.00
N ARG A 314 -13.32 -2.47 9.79
CA ARG A 314 -13.80 -3.77 10.24
C ARG A 314 -14.92 -3.70 11.28
N TYR A 315 -15.26 -2.51 11.77
CA TYR A 315 -16.22 -2.36 12.86
C TYR A 315 -17.64 -2.13 12.33
N GLU A 316 -18.57 -2.96 12.80
CA GLU A 316 -20.00 -2.81 12.54
C GLU A 316 -20.71 -2.28 13.80
N ILE A 317 -21.31 -1.09 13.70
CA ILE A 317 -22.00 -0.47 14.84
C ILE A 317 -23.42 -1.02 14.96
N ILE A 318 -23.64 -1.80 16.01
CA ILE A 318 -24.95 -2.16 16.52
C ILE A 318 -25.31 -1.16 17.61
N HIS A 319 -26.52 -0.59 17.57
CA HIS A 319 -26.91 0.47 18.50
C HIS A 319 -28.10 0.05 19.34
N VAL A 320 -28.03 0.36 20.63
CA VAL A 320 -29.14 0.30 21.56
C VAL A 320 -29.20 1.62 22.35
N ALA A 321 -30.37 2.26 22.37
CA ALA A 321 -30.56 3.54 23.04
C ALA A 321 -30.86 3.39 24.55
N GLU A 322 -31.43 2.25 24.94
CA GLU A 322 -31.91 1.97 26.29
C GLU A 322 -31.02 0.94 26.97
N GLY A 323 -30.42 1.29 28.12
CA GLY A 323 -29.55 0.38 28.86
C GLY A 323 -30.24 -0.92 29.28
N GLN A 324 -31.55 -0.87 29.52
CA GLN A 324 -32.33 -2.04 29.92
C GLN A 324 -32.42 -3.13 28.83
N ARG A 325 -32.30 -2.75 27.55
CA ARG A 325 -32.43 -3.67 26.40
C ARG A 325 -31.09 -4.29 25.99
N VAL A 326 -29.99 -3.91 26.62
CA VAL A 326 -28.64 -4.37 26.29
C VAL A 326 -28.53 -5.89 26.40
N PHE A 327 -29.03 -6.49 27.48
CA PHE A 327 -28.93 -7.94 27.69
C PHE A 327 -29.80 -8.75 26.73
N GLU A 328 -30.93 -8.20 26.28
CA GLU A 328 -31.72 -8.82 25.21
C GLU A 328 -30.85 -8.95 23.96
N LEU A 329 -30.20 -7.85 23.56
CA LEU A 329 -29.41 -7.81 22.33
C LEU A 329 -28.14 -8.67 22.43
N VAL A 330 -27.43 -8.58 23.55
CA VAL A 330 -26.24 -9.41 23.84
C VAL A 330 -26.53 -10.92 23.72
N ASN A 331 -27.71 -11.36 24.16
CA ASN A 331 -28.07 -12.78 24.12
C ASN A 331 -28.50 -13.26 22.72
N HIS A 332 -29.09 -12.38 21.91
CA HIS A 332 -29.49 -12.72 20.53
C HIS A 332 -28.33 -12.58 19.53
N SER A 333 -27.50 -11.56 19.72
CA SER A 333 -26.38 -11.19 18.85
C SER A 333 -25.18 -10.78 19.72
N PRO A 334 -24.33 -11.73 20.13
CA PRO A 334 -23.20 -11.44 21.01
C PRO A 334 -22.20 -10.50 20.33
N PRO A 335 -21.87 -9.35 20.94
CA PRO A 335 -20.93 -8.41 20.35
C PRO A 335 -19.47 -8.80 20.64
N ASP A 336 -18.58 -8.39 19.75
CA ASP A 336 -17.13 -8.51 19.92
C ASP A 336 -16.55 -7.40 20.81
N LEU A 337 -17.24 -6.27 20.91
CA LEU A 337 -16.85 -5.11 21.73
C LEU A 337 -18.08 -4.31 22.15
N ILE A 338 -18.05 -3.72 23.35
CA ILE A 338 -19.11 -2.84 23.83
C ILE A 338 -18.57 -1.41 24.04
N VAL A 339 -19.27 -0.41 23.54
CA VAL A 339 -19.07 1.01 23.87
C VAL A 339 -20.26 1.46 24.71
N LEU A 340 -20.00 1.90 25.94
CA LEU A 340 -21.03 2.25 26.91
C LEU A 340 -20.94 3.74 27.29
N ASP A 341 -22.02 4.49 27.10
CA ASP A 341 -22.21 5.72 27.87
C ASP A 341 -22.71 5.40 29.27
N VAL A 342 -22.11 6.04 30.28
CA VAL A 342 -22.55 5.90 31.67
C VAL A 342 -23.72 6.84 32.01
N MET A 343 -23.96 7.85 31.17
CA MET A 343 -25.07 8.79 31.30
C MET A 343 -26.25 8.32 30.46
N LEU A 344 -26.99 7.34 30.97
CA LEU A 344 -28.23 6.87 30.34
C LEU A 344 -29.44 7.41 31.11
N PRO A 345 -30.54 7.76 30.42
CA PRO A 345 -31.74 8.28 31.06
C PRO A 345 -32.54 7.20 31.81
N ASP A 346 -32.43 5.95 31.39
CA ASP A 346 -33.25 4.82 31.84
C ASP A 346 -32.54 3.88 32.83
N SER A 347 -31.23 4.08 33.05
CA SER A 347 -30.40 3.15 33.82
C SER A 347 -29.15 3.82 34.39
N ASN A 348 -28.62 3.27 35.49
CA ASN A 348 -27.33 3.69 36.03
C ASN A 348 -26.21 3.00 35.25
N GLY A 349 -25.54 3.73 34.36
CA GLY A 349 -24.52 3.15 33.49
C GLY A 349 -23.29 2.58 34.22
N TRP A 350 -22.99 2.99 35.45
CA TRP A 350 -21.94 2.37 36.26
C TRP A 350 -22.35 0.99 36.79
N GLU A 351 -23.61 0.84 37.18
CA GLU A 351 -24.17 -0.45 37.57
C GLU A 351 -24.28 -1.37 36.35
N LEU A 352 -24.69 -0.84 35.20
CA LEU A 352 -24.76 -1.58 33.95
C LEU A 352 -23.37 -2.10 33.52
N LEU A 353 -22.31 -1.30 33.64
CA LEU A 353 -20.93 -1.75 33.42
C LEU A 353 -20.60 -2.95 34.30
N THR A 354 -20.93 -2.87 35.59
CA THR A 354 -20.68 -3.96 36.55
C THR A 354 -21.46 -5.22 36.18
N GLN A 355 -22.72 -5.08 35.78
CA GLN A 355 -23.57 -6.19 35.34
C GLN A 355 -23.01 -6.84 34.07
N LEU A 356 -22.58 -6.05 33.07
CA LEU A 356 -21.96 -6.55 31.84
C LEU A 356 -20.68 -7.34 32.13
N ARG A 357 -19.87 -6.91 33.10
CA ARG A 357 -18.66 -7.65 33.49
C ARG A 357 -18.96 -8.96 34.24
N GLN A 358 -20.09 -9.04 34.94
CA GLN A 358 -20.51 -10.26 35.65
C GLN A 358 -21.30 -11.22 34.75
N HIS A 359 -21.86 -10.74 33.64
CA HIS A 359 -22.71 -11.53 32.77
C HIS A 359 -21.89 -12.52 31.91
N PRO A 360 -22.27 -13.82 31.84
CA PRO A 360 -21.47 -14.86 31.18
C PRO A 360 -21.13 -14.57 29.71
N ALA A 361 -22.06 -13.93 28.97
CA ALA A 361 -21.89 -13.61 27.55
C ALA A 361 -20.95 -12.41 27.29
N THR A 362 -20.69 -11.57 28.30
CA THR A 362 -19.95 -10.30 28.12
C THR A 362 -18.75 -10.16 29.04
N LYS A 363 -18.52 -11.10 29.96
CA LYS A 363 -17.38 -11.08 30.89
C LYS A 363 -16.01 -11.06 30.20
N THR A 364 -15.90 -11.61 28.99
CA THR A 364 -14.67 -11.61 28.18
C THR A 364 -14.67 -10.52 27.10
N VAL A 365 -15.82 -9.89 26.86
CA VAL A 365 -15.95 -8.85 25.84
C VAL A 365 -15.31 -7.56 26.37
N PRO A 366 -14.43 -6.91 25.59
CA PRO A 366 -13.86 -5.63 25.97
C PRO A 366 -14.95 -4.54 26.02
N ILE A 367 -14.91 -3.72 27.07
CA ILE A 367 -15.89 -2.65 27.28
C ILE A 367 -15.16 -1.31 27.32
N ILE A 368 -15.49 -0.42 26.40
CA ILE A 368 -15.03 0.96 26.38
C ILE A 368 -16.10 1.84 27.00
N VAL A 369 -15.74 2.60 28.05
CA VAL A 369 -16.63 3.63 28.56
C VAL A 369 -16.40 4.92 27.79
N CYS A 370 -17.42 5.39 27.07
CA CYS A 370 -17.39 6.64 26.31
C CYS A 370 -18.39 7.63 26.91
N SER A 371 -17.93 8.66 27.63
CA SER A 371 -18.87 9.55 28.35
C SER A 371 -18.38 10.99 28.53
N VAL A 372 -19.31 11.90 28.78
CA VAL A 372 -19.03 13.28 29.22
C VAL A 372 -18.55 13.34 30.67
N VAL A 373 -18.90 12.34 31.50
CA VAL A 373 -18.50 12.27 32.90
C VAL A 373 -17.07 11.75 33.04
N ARG A 374 -16.14 12.65 33.36
CA ARG A 374 -14.70 12.37 33.49
C ARG A 374 -14.35 11.56 34.75
N ARG A 375 -14.63 10.25 34.72
CA ARG A 375 -14.32 9.30 35.81
C ARG A 375 -13.60 8.04 35.32
N GLU A 376 -12.50 8.24 34.60
CA GLU A 376 -11.65 7.17 34.06
C GLU A 376 -11.24 6.13 35.11
N LYS A 377 -10.72 6.57 36.26
CA LYS A 377 -10.27 5.66 37.34
C LYS A 377 -11.38 4.72 37.81
N LEU A 378 -12.62 5.22 37.86
CA LEU A 378 -13.78 4.42 38.26
C LEU A 378 -14.14 3.42 37.16
N ALA A 379 -14.16 3.85 35.90
CA ALA A 379 -14.43 2.96 34.76
C ALA A 379 -13.47 1.78 34.72
N LEU A 380 -12.17 2.05 34.81
CA LEU A 380 -11.14 1.00 34.80
C LEU A 380 -11.26 0.09 36.03
N ALA A 381 -11.51 0.65 37.22
CA ALA A 381 -11.69 -0.15 38.45
C ALA A 381 -12.92 -1.08 38.39
N LEU A 382 -13.98 -0.69 37.65
CA LEU A 382 -15.17 -1.50 37.42
C LEU A 382 -15.02 -2.49 36.25
N GLY A 383 -13.85 -2.54 35.60
CA GLY A 383 -13.51 -3.52 34.57
C GLY A 383 -13.73 -3.04 33.13
N ALA A 384 -13.82 -1.72 32.89
CA ALA A 384 -13.70 -1.19 31.53
C ALA A 384 -12.28 -1.41 31.00
N THR A 385 -12.16 -1.79 29.74
CA THR A 385 -10.88 -1.94 29.02
C THR A 385 -10.25 -0.58 28.76
N LEU A 386 -11.05 0.39 28.34
CA LEU A 386 -10.61 1.76 28.04
C LEU A 386 -11.68 2.78 28.47
N TYR A 387 -11.24 4.01 28.67
CA TYR A 387 -12.10 5.16 28.89
C TYR A 387 -11.83 6.23 27.82
N VAL A 388 -12.89 6.74 27.20
CA VAL A 388 -12.81 7.79 26.18
C VAL A 388 -13.72 8.96 26.57
N PRO A 389 -13.19 10.17 26.81
CA PRO A 389 -14.01 11.32 27.12
C PRO A 389 -14.72 11.84 25.87
N LYS A 390 -16.00 12.20 25.99
CA LYS A 390 -16.71 12.96 24.95
C LYS A 390 -16.31 14.47 25.03
N PRO A 391 -16.19 15.18 23.90
CA PRO A 391 -16.42 14.71 22.52
C PRO A 391 -15.26 13.85 22.01
N VAL A 392 -15.60 12.80 21.25
CA VAL A 392 -14.64 11.89 20.61
C VAL A 392 -14.59 12.14 19.11
N GLY A 393 -13.39 12.31 18.56
CA GLY A 393 -13.18 12.47 17.12
C GLY A 393 -13.01 11.13 16.39
N TYR A 394 -13.07 11.17 15.05
CA TYR A 394 -12.90 10.00 14.16
C TYR A 394 -11.68 9.12 14.53
N GLN A 395 -10.48 9.70 14.51
CA GLN A 395 -9.23 8.94 14.74
C GLN A 395 -9.19 8.34 16.15
N GLN A 396 -9.66 9.10 17.14
CA GLN A 396 -9.67 8.68 18.53
C GLN A 396 -10.65 7.51 18.77
N PHE A 397 -11.82 7.54 18.12
CA PHE A 397 -12.82 6.47 18.25
C PHE A 397 -12.30 5.17 17.65
N VAL A 398 -11.81 5.20 16.40
CA VAL A 398 -11.27 4.01 15.72
C VAL A 398 -10.06 3.46 16.47
N GLN A 399 -9.14 4.31 16.92
CA GLN A 399 -7.97 3.89 17.69
C GLN A 399 -8.36 3.24 19.02
N ALA A 400 -9.40 3.71 19.70
CA ALA A 400 -9.88 3.09 20.93
C ALA A 400 -10.46 1.69 20.67
N LEU A 401 -11.19 1.50 19.57
CA LEU A 401 -11.67 0.17 19.15
C LEU A 401 -10.51 -0.78 18.83
N ASP A 402 -9.50 -0.29 18.10
CA ASP A 402 -8.30 -1.07 17.76
C ASP A 402 -7.51 -1.49 18.99
N GLN A 403 -7.33 -0.59 19.97
CA GLN A 403 -6.64 -0.90 21.22
C GLN A 403 -7.40 -1.93 22.06
N ALA A 404 -8.73 -1.79 22.16
CA ALA A 404 -9.55 -2.70 22.93
C ALA A 404 -9.59 -4.13 22.34
N ILE A 405 -9.59 -4.26 21.01
CA ILE A 405 -9.50 -5.56 20.34
C ILE A 405 -8.06 -6.10 20.34
N GLY A 406 -7.05 -5.25 20.09
CA GLY A 406 -5.65 -5.65 20.01
C GLY A 406 -5.08 -6.19 21.32
N GLY A 407 -5.61 -5.72 22.47
CA GLY A 407 -5.30 -6.27 23.78
C GLY A 407 -5.65 -7.76 23.94
N LEU A 408 -6.62 -8.28 23.16
CA LEU A 408 -7.01 -9.70 23.20
C LEU A 408 -6.00 -10.63 22.52
N GLN A 409 -5.13 -10.13 21.64
CA GLN A 409 -4.17 -10.95 20.88
C GLN A 409 -2.85 -11.21 21.62
N HIS A 410 -2.58 -10.53 22.73
CA HIS A 410 -1.34 -10.69 23.51
C HIS A 410 -1.49 -11.54 24.79
N GLU A 411 -2.69 -12.01 25.12
CA GLU A 411 -2.96 -12.84 26.31
C GLU A 411 -3.32 -14.31 26.01
N ALA A 412 -3.13 -14.78 24.77
CA ALA A 412 -3.38 -16.17 24.36
C ALA A 412 -2.10 -17.01 24.29
#